data_AF-A0A821DWT0-F1
#
_entry.id   AF-A0A821DWT0-F1
#
_cell.length_a   1.000
_cell.length_b   1.000
_cell.length_c   1.000
_cell.angle_alpha   90.00
_cell.angle_beta   90.00
_cell.angle_gamma   90.00
#
_symmetry.space_group_name_H-M   'P 1'
#
loop_
_entity.id
_entity.type
_entity.pdbx_description
1 polymer ?
#
loop_
_entity_poly.entity_id
_entity_poly.type
_entity_poly.pdbx_seq_one_letter_code
_entity_poly.pdbx_strand_id
1 'polypeptide(L)'
;MGGRNTYEYIRLNLPGAVPSITSVDGSITKAGGKIVEGEFRYDALSDLQISNNYQLAICSEDCTGVIQKVVYDASTNTVIEFSTPLDHGVPVPQFFQTDSYDELKKCFENEEKSNLLNVHMLERLTISKSSSTSFFLGAYGITSKFNSIDVLRRWLWVFERSRISNIRILTFSTDCDPKYLRAMRLISGFFAKLPNIPIIHLCTKIRNRLLSQSASMFIGNGKISVDVLFDLIKNQSKLIHGLVKTDVYPKDRQNFSSCAKISTDDVLSALNNASDSYATQVYLRLLRSIILAYIEQSTSIIDRIYHSWITVFICRLWWTWLQLTDVEEISTEY
;
A
#
# COMPACT_ATOMS: atom_id res chain seq x y z
N MET A 1 -14.65 20.13 -10.42
CA MET A 1 -13.33 20.75 -10.65
C MET A 1 -12.98 20.57 -12.12
N GLY A 2 -12.76 21.66 -12.84
CA GLY A 2 -12.31 21.60 -14.24
C GLY A 2 -10.79 21.54 -14.30
N GLY A 3 -10.24 20.59 -15.04
CA GLY A 3 -8.78 20.45 -15.21
C GLY A 3 -8.16 21.56 -16.07
N ARG A 4 -6.93 21.33 -16.56
CA ARG A 4 -6.21 22.29 -17.42
C ARG A 4 -7.06 22.84 -18.57
N ASN A 5 -7.85 21.98 -19.23
CA ASN A 5 -8.70 22.39 -20.35
C ASN A 5 -9.76 23.41 -19.92
N THR A 6 -10.34 23.26 -18.74
CA THR A 6 -11.30 24.24 -18.20
C THR A 6 -10.60 25.52 -17.79
N TYR A 7 -9.41 25.43 -17.21
CA TYR A 7 -8.59 26.60 -16.87
C TYR A 7 -8.26 27.43 -18.14
N GLU A 8 -7.80 26.76 -19.20
CA GLU A 8 -7.51 27.40 -20.48
C GLU A 8 -8.77 27.94 -21.16
N TYR A 9 -9.87 27.19 -21.12
CA TYR A 9 -11.16 27.67 -21.62
C TYR A 9 -11.57 28.97 -20.92
N ILE A 10 -11.49 29.04 -19.59
CA ILE A 10 -11.78 30.26 -18.82
C ILE A 10 -10.80 31.37 -19.19
N ARG A 11 -9.49 31.08 -19.28
CA ARG A 11 -8.46 32.06 -19.64
C ARG A 11 -8.72 32.71 -21.01
N LEU A 12 -9.14 31.90 -21.99
CA LEU A 12 -9.40 32.36 -23.36
C LEU A 12 -10.73 33.13 -23.47
N ASN A 13 -11.76 32.71 -22.73
CA ASN A 13 -13.09 33.32 -22.81
C ASN A 13 -13.28 34.50 -21.85
N LEU A 14 -12.44 34.62 -20.82
CA LEU A 14 -12.43 35.73 -19.87
C LEU A 14 -10.99 36.30 -19.74
N PRO A 15 -10.54 37.08 -20.74
CA PRO A 15 -9.20 37.66 -20.72
C PRO A 15 -8.93 38.46 -19.44
N GLY A 16 -7.84 38.13 -18.75
CA GLY A 16 -7.44 38.80 -17.50
C GLY A 16 -8.10 38.25 -16.22
N ALA A 17 -9.06 37.33 -16.32
CA ALA A 17 -9.70 36.74 -15.14
C ALA A 17 -8.78 35.76 -14.39
N VAL A 18 -7.88 35.08 -15.10
CA VAL A 18 -6.89 34.15 -14.53
C VAL A 18 -5.51 34.36 -15.16
N PRO A 19 -4.41 34.07 -14.43
CA PRO A 19 -3.06 34.20 -14.96
C PRO A 19 -2.77 33.34 -16.21
N SER A 20 -1.69 33.65 -16.92
CA SER A 20 -1.19 32.77 -17.97
C SER A 20 -0.62 31.48 -17.38
N ILE A 21 -0.62 30.37 -18.14
CA ILE A 21 0.03 29.12 -17.70
C ILE A 21 1.50 29.36 -17.33
N THR A 22 2.23 30.15 -18.11
CA THR A 22 3.63 30.48 -17.81
C THR A 22 3.78 31.20 -16.47
N SER A 23 2.84 32.10 -16.13
CA SER A 23 2.81 32.77 -14.84
C SER A 23 2.49 31.81 -13.71
N VAL A 24 1.57 30.87 -13.93
CA VAL A 24 1.25 29.80 -12.96
C VAL A 24 2.46 28.89 -12.73
N ASP A 25 3.09 28.38 -13.78
CA ASP A 25 4.26 27.52 -13.71
C ASP A 25 5.44 28.21 -13.01
N GLY A 26 5.67 29.49 -13.34
CA GLY A 26 6.67 30.32 -12.65
C GLY A 26 6.36 30.50 -11.16
N SER A 27 5.09 30.62 -10.80
CA SER A 27 4.66 30.71 -9.40
C SER A 27 4.82 29.39 -8.65
N ILE A 28 4.49 28.26 -9.30
CA ILE A 28 4.70 26.91 -8.75
C ILE A 28 6.18 26.65 -8.50
N THR A 29 7.04 27.04 -9.43
CA THR A 29 8.49 26.86 -9.30
C THR A 29 9.04 27.72 -8.16
N LYS A 30 8.61 28.99 -8.06
CA LYS A 30 9.01 29.88 -6.96
C LYS A 30 8.54 29.40 -5.59
N ALA A 31 7.39 28.73 -5.52
CA ALA A 31 6.85 28.19 -4.27
C ALA A 31 7.56 26.90 -3.80
N GLY A 32 8.69 26.51 -4.42
CA GLY A 32 9.37 25.27 -4.08
C GLY A 32 8.60 24.02 -4.54
N GLY A 33 7.75 24.17 -5.56
CA GLY A 33 6.98 23.06 -6.13
C GLY A 33 7.80 22.08 -6.96
N LYS A 34 9.09 22.37 -7.20
CA LYS A 34 9.97 21.46 -7.92
C LYS A 34 10.50 20.38 -6.98
N ILE A 35 10.16 19.14 -7.30
CA ILE A 35 10.63 17.94 -6.60
C ILE A 35 11.84 17.40 -7.38
N VAL A 36 12.91 17.08 -6.65
CA VAL A 36 14.12 16.49 -7.22
C VAL A 36 14.13 14.99 -6.93
N GLU A 37 14.52 14.19 -7.92
CA GLU A 37 14.63 12.73 -7.78
C GLU A 37 15.66 12.36 -6.71
N GLY A 38 15.30 11.43 -5.81
CA GLY A 38 16.19 10.94 -4.76
C GLY A 38 16.37 11.89 -3.58
N GLU A 39 15.85 13.12 -3.65
CA GLU A 39 15.97 14.08 -2.57
C GLU A 39 14.78 13.99 -1.61
N PHE A 40 15.09 13.82 -0.32
CA PHE A 40 14.09 13.84 0.75
C PHE A 40 13.90 15.26 1.29
N ARG A 41 12.66 15.73 1.33
CA ARG A 41 12.27 17.12 1.61
C ARG A 41 12.17 17.45 3.11
N TYR A 42 13.24 17.23 3.86
CA TYR A 42 13.26 17.45 5.32
C TYR A 42 13.12 18.92 5.73
N ASP A 43 13.59 19.85 4.91
CA ASP A 43 13.45 21.29 5.19
C ASP A 43 11.97 21.71 5.10
N ALA A 44 11.31 21.36 4.00
CA ALA A 44 9.87 21.60 3.83
C ALA A 44 9.03 20.84 4.88
N LEU A 45 9.50 19.67 5.33
CA LEU A 45 8.88 18.93 6.41
C LEU A 45 8.99 19.68 7.76
N SER A 46 10.15 20.28 8.03
CA SER A 46 10.38 21.11 9.22
C SER A 46 9.51 22.37 9.20
N ASP A 47 9.41 23.07 8.07
CA ASP A 47 8.52 24.22 7.91
C ASP A 47 7.05 23.85 8.15
N LEU A 48 6.65 22.67 7.66
CA LEU A 48 5.31 22.14 7.89
C LEU A 48 5.08 21.80 9.37
N GLN A 49 6.09 21.27 10.06
CA GLN A 49 6.05 20.98 11.50
C GLN A 49 5.86 22.26 12.32
N ILE A 50 6.64 23.30 12.03
CA ILE A 50 6.55 24.60 12.71
C ILE A 50 5.16 25.22 12.52
N SER A 51 4.65 25.21 11.29
CA SER A 51 3.36 25.83 10.96
C SER A 51 2.14 25.09 11.53
N ASN A 52 2.24 23.76 11.72
CA ASN A 52 1.09 22.93 12.12
C ASN A 52 1.22 22.32 13.52
N ASN A 53 2.36 22.49 14.19
CA ASN A 53 2.66 21.97 15.52
C ASN A 53 2.33 20.47 15.71
N TYR A 54 2.65 19.63 14.72
CA TYR A 54 2.48 18.17 14.84
C TYR A 54 3.84 17.50 15.01
N GLN A 55 3.86 16.42 15.79
CA GLN A 55 5.11 15.75 16.18
C GLN A 55 5.10 14.25 15.92
N LEU A 56 3.96 13.68 15.55
CA LEU A 56 3.79 12.24 15.34
C LEU A 56 3.37 11.96 13.90
N ALA A 57 4.05 11.00 13.28
CA ALA A 57 3.76 10.58 11.91
C ALA A 57 3.88 9.07 11.70
N ILE A 58 3.22 8.59 10.64
CA ILE A 58 3.43 7.26 10.05
C ILE A 58 4.15 7.47 8.72
N CYS A 59 5.18 6.68 8.44
CA CYS A 59 5.85 6.70 7.15
C CYS A 59 5.32 5.55 6.29
N SER A 60 4.86 5.83 5.08
CA SER A 60 4.48 4.82 4.10
C SER A 60 5.51 4.78 2.98
N GLU A 61 5.94 3.58 2.60
CA GLU A 61 6.79 3.31 1.44
C GLU A 61 6.05 2.36 0.50
N ASP A 62 5.99 2.71 -0.79
CA ASP A 62 5.46 1.82 -1.82
C ASP A 62 6.12 2.10 -3.18
N CYS A 63 6.07 1.11 -4.07
CA CYS A 63 6.59 1.22 -5.44
C CYS A 63 5.44 1.15 -6.44
N THR A 64 5.41 2.09 -7.37
CA THR A 64 4.47 2.08 -8.50
C THR A 64 5.20 1.84 -9.82
N GLY A 65 4.56 1.11 -10.75
CA GLY A 65 5.12 0.89 -12.09
C GLY A 65 5.16 2.19 -12.90
N VAL A 66 6.28 2.45 -13.57
CA VAL A 66 6.46 3.63 -14.44
C VAL A 66 6.80 3.25 -15.88
N ILE A 67 6.48 4.15 -16.80
CA ILE A 67 6.86 4.01 -18.20
C ILE A 67 8.33 4.39 -18.32
N GLN A 68 9.16 3.45 -18.77
CA GLN A 68 10.60 3.64 -18.90
C GLN A 68 10.95 4.67 -19.98
N LYS A 69 11.02 5.95 -19.60
CA LYS A 69 11.31 7.05 -20.52
C LYS A 69 12.37 7.95 -19.92
N VAL A 70 13.59 7.86 -20.46
CA VAL A 70 14.70 8.73 -20.05
C VAL A 70 14.40 10.18 -20.45
N VAL A 71 14.52 11.09 -19.49
CA VAL A 71 14.29 12.54 -19.67
C VAL A 71 15.45 13.32 -19.09
N TYR A 72 15.85 14.38 -19.79
CA TYR A 72 16.85 15.33 -19.31
C TYR A 72 16.17 16.49 -18.57
N ASP A 73 16.62 16.76 -17.34
CA ASP A 73 16.23 17.96 -16.58
C ASP A 73 17.31 19.03 -16.72
N ALA A 74 16.98 20.06 -17.52
CA ALA A 74 17.88 21.16 -17.80
C ALA A 74 18.22 22.04 -16.58
N SER A 75 17.43 22.01 -15.52
CA SER A 75 17.68 22.86 -14.34
C SER A 75 18.73 22.30 -13.39
N THR A 76 18.80 20.97 -13.29
CA THR A 76 19.76 20.25 -12.46
C THR A 76 20.88 19.67 -13.30
N ASN A 77 20.78 19.77 -14.63
CA ASN A 77 21.69 19.15 -15.58
C ASN A 77 21.82 17.63 -15.34
N THR A 78 20.68 16.98 -15.08
CA THR A 78 20.62 15.55 -14.73
C THR A 78 19.77 14.77 -15.70
N VAL A 79 20.15 13.52 -15.94
CA VAL A 79 19.29 12.55 -16.64
C VAL A 79 18.49 11.73 -15.63
N ILE A 80 17.17 11.73 -15.79
CA ILE A 80 16.20 11.09 -14.90
C ILE A 80 15.69 9.82 -15.58
N GLU A 81 15.19 8.86 -14.78
CA GLU A 81 14.55 7.57 -15.18
C GLU A 81 15.52 6.41 -15.44
N PHE A 82 16.79 6.57 -15.11
CA PHE A 82 17.64 5.44 -14.78
C PHE A 82 17.37 4.96 -13.35
N SER A 83 17.70 3.71 -13.04
CA SER A 83 17.64 3.21 -11.67
C SER A 83 18.61 4.00 -10.80
N THR A 84 18.10 4.83 -9.89
CA THR A 84 18.93 5.62 -8.98
C THR A 84 19.78 4.69 -8.12
N PRO A 85 21.12 4.86 -8.11
CA PRO A 85 21.98 4.10 -7.23
C PRO A 85 21.65 4.36 -5.77
N LEU A 86 21.80 3.30 -4.96
CA LEU A 86 21.57 3.38 -3.52
C LEU A 86 22.91 3.35 -2.80
N ASP A 87 23.17 4.36 -1.97
CA ASP A 87 24.20 4.29 -0.95
C ASP A 87 23.56 3.89 0.37
N HIS A 88 23.94 2.72 0.89
CA HIS A 88 23.35 2.14 2.10
C HIS A 88 21.79 2.15 2.07
N GLY A 89 21.20 1.87 0.91
CA GLY A 89 19.74 1.83 0.73
C GLY A 89 19.06 3.19 0.54
N VAL A 90 19.78 4.29 0.72
CA VAL A 90 19.33 5.67 0.48
C VAL A 90 19.66 6.06 -0.97
N PRO A 91 18.73 6.64 -1.73
CA PRO A 91 19.02 7.10 -3.09
C PRO A 91 20.10 8.19 -3.09
N VAL A 92 21.01 8.12 -4.07
CA VAL A 92 21.99 9.20 -4.30
C VAL A 92 21.35 10.24 -5.23
N PRO A 93 20.99 11.44 -4.74
CA PRO A 93 20.36 12.46 -5.56
C PRO A 93 21.32 12.94 -6.65
N GLN A 94 20.76 13.29 -7.82
CA GLN A 94 21.52 13.88 -8.93
C GLN A 94 22.71 13.02 -9.42
N PHE A 95 22.66 11.69 -9.21
CA PHE A 95 23.77 10.79 -9.57
C PHE A 95 24.18 10.87 -11.05
N PHE A 96 23.20 11.03 -11.95
CA PHE A 96 23.42 11.15 -13.40
C PHE A 96 23.55 12.62 -13.86
N GLN A 97 24.10 13.49 -13.01
CA GLN A 97 24.51 14.83 -13.40
C GLN A 97 25.80 14.73 -14.21
N THR A 98 25.85 15.33 -15.39
CA THR A 98 27.07 15.33 -16.20
C THR A 98 27.11 16.49 -17.19
N ASP A 99 28.28 17.09 -17.36
CA ASP A 99 28.59 18.05 -18.42
C ASP A 99 29.25 17.38 -19.65
N SER A 100 29.43 16.06 -19.61
CA SER A 100 30.19 15.29 -20.60
C SER A 100 29.28 14.41 -21.45
N TYR A 101 29.36 14.59 -22.77
CA TYR A 101 28.67 13.70 -23.72
C TYR A 101 29.13 12.25 -23.60
N ASP A 102 30.42 12.00 -23.32
CA ASP A 102 30.95 10.64 -23.21
C ASP A 102 30.45 9.93 -21.96
N GLU A 103 30.29 10.65 -20.85
CA GLU A 103 29.67 10.11 -19.63
C GLU A 103 28.19 9.85 -19.84
N LEU A 104 27.48 10.80 -20.46
CA LEU A 104 26.08 10.62 -20.84
C LEU A 104 25.89 9.38 -21.71
N LYS A 105 26.72 9.22 -22.75
CA LYS A 105 26.69 8.05 -23.63
C LYS A 105 26.90 6.75 -22.86
N LYS A 106 27.87 6.72 -21.95
CA LYS A 106 28.10 5.56 -21.06
C LYS A 106 26.89 5.24 -20.19
N CYS A 107 26.17 6.25 -19.69
CA CYS A 107 24.94 6.01 -18.93
C CYS A 107 23.88 5.31 -19.78
N PHE A 108 23.65 5.76 -21.02
CA PHE A 108 22.68 5.12 -21.92
C PHE A 108 23.06 3.68 -22.32
N GLU A 109 24.35 3.36 -22.35
CA GLU A 109 24.85 2.03 -22.72
C GLU A 109 24.83 1.04 -21.55
N ASN A 110 25.09 1.50 -20.32
CA ASN A 110 25.36 0.61 -19.19
C ASN A 110 24.28 0.63 -18.10
N GLU A 111 23.50 1.71 -18.00
CA GLU A 111 22.56 1.88 -16.90
C GLU A 111 21.17 1.30 -17.22
N GLU A 112 20.59 0.63 -16.22
CA GLU A 112 19.26 0.08 -16.33
C GLU A 112 18.21 1.18 -16.12
N LYS A 113 17.21 1.23 -16.99
CA LYS A 113 16.07 2.13 -16.82
C LYS A 113 15.23 1.71 -15.63
N SER A 114 14.79 2.68 -14.83
CA SER A 114 13.83 2.45 -13.77
C SER A 114 12.53 1.88 -14.36
N ASN A 115 11.98 0.85 -13.72
CA ASN A 115 10.63 0.35 -14.00
C ASN A 115 9.65 0.58 -12.84
N LEU A 116 10.17 1.08 -11.71
CA LEU A 116 9.43 1.35 -10.49
C LEU A 116 9.81 2.72 -9.94
N LEU A 117 8.82 3.52 -9.55
CA LEU A 117 9.03 4.71 -8.75
C LEU A 117 8.77 4.36 -7.28
N ASN A 118 9.81 4.42 -6.45
CA ASN A 118 9.67 4.27 -5.01
C ASN A 118 9.25 5.60 -4.40
N VAL A 119 8.16 5.61 -3.63
CA VAL A 119 7.53 6.81 -3.07
C VAL A 119 7.47 6.71 -1.55
N HIS A 120 7.88 7.79 -0.89
CA HIS A 120 7.82 7.93 0.56
C HIS A 120 6.83 9.02 0.95
N MET A 121 5.83 8.65 1.75
CA MET A 121 4.80 9.55 2.26
C MET A 121 4.80 9.56 3.78
N LEU A 122 4.62 10.73 4.39
CA LEU A 122 4.41 10.88 5.82
C LEU A 122 2.97 11.24 6.10
N GLU A 123 2.25 10.42 6.85
CA GLU A 123 0.90 10.74 7.32
C GLU A 123 0.95 11.27 8.75
N ARG A 124 0.34 12.45 8.95
CA ARG A 124 0.27 13.09 10.26
C ARG A 124 -0.76 12.42 11.15
N LEU A 125 -0.37 12.07 12.37
CA LEU A 125 -1.29 11.60 13.38
C LEU A 125 -1.80 12.79 14.19
N THR A 126 -3.05 13.17 13.95
CA THR A 126 -3.76 14.18 14.75
C THR A 126 -4.89 13.53 15.51
N ILE A 127 -4.89 13.70 16.84
CA ILE A 127 -5.88 13.11 17.74
C ILE A 127 -7.28 13.75 17.53
N SER A 128 -7.32 14.98 17.00
CA SER A 128 -8.51 15.85 17.03
C SER A 128 -9.17 16.13 15.68
N LYS A 129 -8.62 15.66 14.54
CA LYS A 129 -9.19 15.93 13.21
C LYS A 129 -9.29 14.65 12.38
N SER A 130 -10.46 14.46 11.75
CA SER A 130 -10.76 13.38 10.81
C SER A 130 -10.02 13.49 9.47
N SER A 131 -9.28 14.59 9.23
CA SER A 131 -8.43 14.77 8.06
C SER A 131 -6.96 14.77 8.47
N SER A 132 -6.30 13.62 8.39
CA SER A 132 -4.84 13.58 8.27
C SER A 132 -4.48 14.17 6.89
N THR A 133 -3.43 14.97 6.82
CA THR A 133 -2.85 15.32 5.52
C THR A 133 -1.54 14.57 5.38
N SER A 134 -1.38 13.90 4.25
CA SER A 134 -0.12 13.26 3.89
C SER A 134 0.85 14.31 3.35
N PHE A 135 2.13 14.13 3.66
CA PHE A 135 3.23 14.91 3.14
C PHE A 135 4.09 14.02 2.25
N PHE A 136 4.36 14.47 1.04
CA PHE A 136 5.28 13.80 0.14
C PHE A 136 6.72 14.07 0.57
N LEU A 137 7.41 13.04 1.06
CA LEU A 137 8.77 13.15 1.56
C LEU A 137 9.79 13.08 0.43
N GLY A 138 9.62 12.17 -0.53
CA GLY A 138 10.52 12.01 -1.66
C GLY A 138 10.17 10.81 -2.52
N ALA A 139 10.72 10.77 -3.73
CA ALA A 139 10.60 9.63 -4.63
C ALA A 139 11.82 9.50 -5.55
N TYR A 140 12.06 8.30 -6.05
CA TYR A 140 13.17 8.00 -6.96
C TYR A 140 12.90 6.76 -7.80
N GLY A 141 13.46 6.75 -9.01
CA GLY A 141 13.42 5.61 -9.91
C GLY A 141 14.27 4.47 -9.39
N ILE A 142 13.71 3.26 -9.34
CA ILE A 142 14.41 2.05 -8.95
C ILE A 142 13.98 0.86 -9.81
N THR A 143 14.67 -0.25 -9.64
CA THR A 143 14.29 -1.59 -10.11
C THR A 143 14.01 -2.52 -8.94
N SER A 144 13.62 -3.76 -9.20
CA SER A 144 13.39 -4.75 -8.13
C SER A 144 14.67 -5.31 -7.48
N LYS A 145 15.87 -4.77 -7.82
CA LYS A 145 17.18 -5.33 -7.43
C LYS A 145 17.64 -5.04 -6.00
N PHE A 146 16.92 -4.19 -5.25
CA PHE A 146 17.25 -3.91 -3.84
C PHE A 146 16.82 -5.03 -2.90
N ASN A 147 17.50 -5.14 -1.76
CA ASN A 147 17.25 -6.18 -0.76
C ASN A 147 16.68 -5.63 0.55
N SER A 148 16.38 -6.51 1.50
CA SER A 148 15.79 -6.13 2.79
C SER A 148 16.69 -5.26 3.68
N ILE A 149 18.02 -5.36 3.53
CA ILE A 149 18.98 -4.53 4.27
C ILE A 149 18.97 -3.10 3.73
N ASP A 150 18.82 -2.92 2.42
CA ASP A 150 18.67 -1.60 1.80
C ASP A 150 17.42 -0.91 2.33
N VAL A 151 16.29 -1.62 2.38
CA VAL A 151 15.03 -1.13 2.99
C VAL A 151 15.26 -0.72 4.45
N LEU A 152 15.89 -1.58 5.25
CA LEU A 152 16.11 -1.32 6.67
C LEU A 152 16.96 -0.07 6.90
N ARG A 153 18.07 0.07 6.16
CA ARG A 153 18.98 1.22 6.26
C ARG A 153 18.30 2.51 5.79
N ARG A 154 17.47 2.44 4.75
CA ARG A 154 16.63 3.56 4.32
C ARG A 154 15.64 3.99 5.39
N TRP A 155 14.95 3.05 6.04
CA TRP A 155 14.02 3.36 7.14
C TRP A 155 14.73 3.98 8.34
N LEU A 156 15.92 3.47 8.70
CA LEU A 156 16.77 4.07 9.72
C LEU A 156 17.15 5.51 9.38
N TRP A 157 17.55 5.76 8.13
CA TRP A 157 17.87 7.11 7.65
C TRP A 157 16.67 8.05 7.76
N VAL A 158 15.50 7.61 7.25
CA VAL A 158 14.26 8.39 7.31
C VAL A 158 13.84 8.68 8.74
N PHE A 159 13.97 7.69 9.63
CA PHE A 159 13.67 7.82 11.05
C PHE A 159 14.56 8.88 11.73
N GLU A 160 15.89 8.78 11.59
CA GLU A 160 16.81 9.73 12.25
C GLU A 160 16.69 11.14 11.69
N ARG A 161 16.55 11.28 10.36
CA ARG A 161 16.39 12.61 9.74
C ARG A 161 15.07 13.27 10.13
N SER A 162 13.97 12.52 10.18
CA SER A 162 12.69 13.05 10.67
C SER A 162 12.78 13.49 12.13
N ARG A 163 13.52 12.75 12.96
CA ARG A 163 13.75 13.10 14.38
C ARG A 163 14.47 14.43 14.54
N ILE A 164 15.44 14.72 13.67
CA ILE A 164 16.15 16.02 13.64
C ILE A 164 15.16 17.15 13.32
N SER A 165 14.18 16.91 12.43
CA SER A 165 13.08 17.83 12.13
C SER A 165 11.97 17.83 13.20
N ASN A 166 12.23 17.32 14.40
CA ASN A 166 11.28 17.21 15.51
C ASN A 166 9.99 16.43 15.18
N ILE A 167 10.09 15.45 14.28
CA ILE A 167 9.00 14.54 13.92
C ILE A 167 9.37 13.13 14.32
N ARG A 168 8.53 12.53 15.15
CA ARG A 168 8.67 11.15 15.60
C ARG A 168 7.81 10.24 14.73
N ILE A 169 8.48 9.40 13.94
CA ILE A 169 7.84 8.32 13.20
C ILE A 169 7.49 7.19 14.18
N LEU A 170 6.22 6.79 14.22
CA LEU A 170 5.76 5.69 15.09
C LEU A 170 5.90 4.32 14.45
N THR A 171 5.66 4.24 13.14
CA THR A 171 5.72 3.00 12.38
C THR A 171 5.93 3.28 10.89
N PHE A 172 6.40 2.24 10.20
CA PHE A 172 6.49 2.18 8.75
C PHE A 172 5.37 1.29 8.22
N SER A 173 4.70 1.75 7.16
CA SER A 173 3.72 0.99 6.40
C SER A 173 4.24 0.72 4.99
N THR A 174 4.16 -0.53 4.54
CA THR A 174 4.67 -0.92 3.22
C THR A 174 3.98 -2.19 2.74
N ASP A 175 4.09 -2.47 1.44
CA ASP A 175 3.54 -3.66 0.82
C ASP A 175 4.10 -4.98 1.41
N CYS A 176 3.39 -6.07 1.19
CA CYS A 176 3.67 -7.42 1.66
C CYS A 176 4.70 -8.18 0.80
N ASP A 177 5.68 -7.50 0.20
CA ASP A 177 6.79 -8.15 -0.52
C ASP A 177 7.74 -8.83 0.49
N PRO A 178 8.29 -10.03 0.19
CA PRO A 178 9.29 -10.68 1.03
C PRO A 178 10.42 -9.77 1.54
N LYS A 179 10.92 -8.83 0.74
CA LYS A 179 12.01 -7.91 1.16
C LYS A 179 11.55 -6.94 2.25
N TYR A 180 10.33 -6.43 2.12
CA TYR A 180 9.70 -5.54 3.10
C TYR A 180 9.30 -6.31 4.37
N LEU A 181 8.71 -7.50 4.24
CA LEU A 181 8.37 -8.36 5.38
C LEU A 181 9.61 -8.77 6.18
N ARG A 182 10.73 -9.06 5.50
CA ARG A 182 12.01 -9.33 6.17
C ARG A 182 12.54 -8.09 6.91
N ALA A 183 12.49 -6.92 6.28
CA ALA A 183 12.89 -5.66 6.93
C ALA A 183 12.01 -5.37 8.17
N MET A 184 10.68 -5.54 8.05
CA MET A 184 9.71 -5.44 9.15
C MET A 184 10.02 -6.39 10.30
N ARG A 185 10.42 -7.63 10.00
CA ARG A 185 10.81 -8.59 11.04
C ARG A 185 12.09 -8.17 11.76
N LEU A 186 13.07 -7.63 11.04
CA LEU A 186 14.35 -7.18 11.60
C LEU A 186 14.22 -5.90 12.45
N ILE A 187 13.32 -4.98 12.08
CA ILE A 187 13.10 -3.71 12.78
C ILE A 187 12.17 -3.83 14.00
N SER A 188 11.35 -4.89 14.05
CA SER A 188 10.37 -5.11 15.12
C SER A 188 11.04 -5.10 16.49
N GLY A 189 10.70 -4.12 17.32
CA GLY A 189 11.27 -3.95 18.66
C GLY A 189 12.47 -2.99 18.77
N PHE A 190 12.92 -2.38 17.66
CA PHE A 190 14.00 -1.38 17.67
C PHE A 190 13.45 0.07 17.77
N PHE A 191 12.96 0.65 16.67
CA PHE A 191 12.31 1.99 16.69
C PHE A 191 10.85 1.98 16.20
N ALA A 192 10.44 0.95 15.46
CA ALA A 192 9.03 0.66 15.21
C ALA A 192 8.54 -0.35 16.26
N LYS A 193 7.62 0.07 17.14
CA LYS A 193 7.03 -0.85 18.13
C LYS A 193 6.22 -1.95 17.47
N LEU A 194 5.64 -1.67 16.31
CA LEU A 194 4.84 -2.61 15.52
C LEU A 194 5.06 -2.32 14.04
N PRO A 195 5.51 -3.28 13.22
CA PRO A 195 5.45 -3.16 11.77
C PRO A 195 3.98 -3.14 11.34
N ASN A 196 3.61 -2.27 10.39
CA ASN A 196 2.23 -2.17 9.95
C ASN A 196 2.09 -2.52 8.46
N ILE A 197 1.28 -3.53 8.17
CA ILE A 197 0.98 -3.94 6.80
C ILE A 197 -0.34 -3.28 6.39
N PRO A 198 -0.46 -2.72 5.18
CA PRO A 198 -1.74 -2.23 4.69
C PRO A 198 -2.78 -3.36 4.72
N ILE A 199 -3.82 -3.18 5.54
CA ILE A 199 -4.79 -4.24 5.82
C ILE A 199 -5.59 -4.63 4.57
N ILE A 200 -5.74 -3.72 3.61
CA ILE A 200 -6.31 -4.01 2.29
C ILE A 200 -5.53 -5.11 1.55
N HIS A 201 -4.19 -5.09 1.61
CA HIS A 201 -3.36 -6.14 1.02
C HIS A 201 -3.52 -7.47 1.76
N LEU A 202 -3.64 -7.45 3.08
CA LEU A 202 -3.93 -8.65 3.87
C LEU A 202 -5.28 -9.27 3.46
N CYS A 203 -6.34 -8.46 3.41
CA CYS A 203 -7.67 -8.90 3.00
C CYS A 203 -7.66 -9.50 1.59
N THR A 204 -7.05 -8.80 0.62
CA THR A 204 -6.97 -9.29 -0.76
C THR A 204 -6.13 -10.56 -0.87
N LYS A 205 -5.06 -10.75 -0.07
CA LYS A 205 -4.32 -12.02 0.00
C LYS A 205 -5.18 -13.16 0.57
N ILE A 206 -5.96 -12.92 1.61
CA ILE A 206 -6.92 -13.89 2.17
C ILE A 206 -7.94 -14.28 1.09
N ARG A 207 -8.58 -13.31 0.42
CA ARG A 207 -9.48 -13.59 -0.71
C ARG A 207 -8.78 -14.40 -1.81
N ASN A 208 -7.62 -13.96 -2.27
CA ASN A 208 -6.92 -14.62 -3.37
C ASN A 208 -6.52 -16.05 -3.01
N ARG A 209 -6.29 -16.34 -1.74
CA ARG A 209 -6.05 -17.70 -1.26
C ARG A 209 -7.32 -18.55 -1.33
N LEU A 210 -8.48 -18.03 -0.94
CA LEU A 210 -9.79 -18.70 -1.14
C LEU A 210 -10.07 -18.99 -2.63
N LEU A 211 -9.73 -18.06 -3.51
CA LEU A 211 -9.94 -18.21 -4.96
C LEU A 211 -8.88 -19.08 -5.66
N SER A 212 -7.80 -19.45 -4.98
CA SER A 212 -6.71 -20.22 -5.57
C SER A 212 -7.01 -21.72 -5.52
N GLN A 213 -6.80 -22.40 -6.64
CA GLN A 213 -6.83 -23.87 -6.72
C GLN A 213 -5.49 -24.51 -6.32
N SER A 214 -4.48 -23.71 -6.00
CA SER A 214 -3.11 -24.19 -5.76
C SER A 214 -2.93 -24.98 -4.46
N ALA A 215 -3.85 -24.84 -3.50
CA ALA A 215 -3.74 -25.49 -2.20
C ALA A 215 -5.12 -25.64 -1.57
N SER A 216 -5.39 -26.82 -1.03
CA SER A 216 -6.56 -27.05 -0.17
C SER A 216 -6.35 -26.35 1.18
N MET A 217 -7.42 -25.76 1.69
CA MET A 217 -7.44 -25.16 3.03
C MET A 217 -8.53 -25.81 3.85
N PHE A 218 -8.25 -26.04 5.13
CA PHE A 218 -9.16 -26.69 6.06
C PHE A 218 -9.25 -25.90 7.36
N ILE A 219 -10.43 -25.88 7.97
CA ILE A 219 -10.65 -25.43 9.35
C ILE A 219 -11.35 -26.57 10.08
N GLY A 220 -10.64 -27.21 11.01
CA GLY A 220 -11.07 -28.50 11.56
C GLY A 220 -11.25 -29.51 10.43
N ASN A 221 -12.32 -30.30 10.47
CA ASN A 221 -12.58 -31.31 9.44
C ASN A 221 -13.24 -30.75 8.17
N GLY A 222 -13.55 -29.44 8.14
CA GLY A 222 -14.24 -28.82 7.02
C GLY A 222 -13.27 -28.21 6.01
N LYS A 223 -13.50 -28.50 4.72
CA LYS A 223 -12.77 -27.88 3.61
C LYS A 223 -13.30 -26.47 3.33
N ILE A 224 -12.39 -25.51 3.21
CA ILE A 224 -12.72 -24.17 2.72
C ILE A 224 -12.78 -24.23 1.19
N SER A 225 -13.92 -23.88 0.61
CA SER A 225 -14.11 -23.86 -0.85
C SER A 225 -14.85 -22.62 -1.32
N VAL A 226 -14.39 -22.10 -2.47
CA VAL A 226 -15.09 -21.07 -3.25
C VAL A 226 -16.36 -21.61 -3.92
N ASP A 227 -16.47 -22.93 -4.11
CA ASP A 227 -17.63 -23.57 -4.74
C ASP A 227 -18.92 -23.28 -3.98
N VAL A 228 -18.83 -23.18 -2.65
CA VAL A 228 -19.91 -22.75 -1.77
C VAL A 228 -20.48 -21.38 -2.17
N LEU A 229 -19.62 -20.44 -2.58
CA LEU A 229 -20.04 -19.12 -3.08
C LEU A 229 -20.60 -19.19 -4.50
N PHE A 230 -20.08 -20.07 -5.36
CA PHE A 230 -20.64 -20.31 -6.69
C PHE A 230 -22.05 -20.91 -6.61
N ASP A 231 -22.26 -21.88 -5.73
CA ASP A 231 -23.56 -22.49 -5.48
C ASP A 231 -24.55 -21.48 -4.91
N LEU A 232 -24.10 -20.62 -3.99
CA LEU A 232 -24.92 -19.52 -3.50
C LEU A 232 -25.39 -18.60 -4.64
N ILE A 233 -24.46 -18.17 -5.50
CA ILE A 233 -24.76 -17.29 -6.65
C ILE A 233 -25.70 -17.96 -7.67
N LYS A 234 -25.61 -19.29 -7.82
CA LYS A 234 -26.42 -20.05 -8.79
C LYS A 234 -27.82 -20.35 -8.27
N ASN A 235 -27.94 -20.66 -6.98
CA ASN A 235 -29.15 -21.26 -6.42
C ASN A 235 -29.98 -20.29 -5.58
N GLN A 236 -29.43 -19.14 -5.17
CA GLN A 236 -30.17 -18.11 -4.44
C GLN A 236 -30.29 -16.80 -5.22
N SER A 237 -31.29 -15.99 -4.85
CA SER A 237 -31.52 -14.69 -5.49
C SER A 237 -30.45 -13.69 -5.09
N LYS A 238 -29.92 -12.95 -6.08
CA LYS A 238 -28.99 -11.82 -5.87
C LYS A 238 -29.52 -10.78 -4.88
N LEU A 239 -30.84 -10.63 -4.73
CA LEU A 239 -31.42 -9.69 -3.78
C LEU A 239 -31.15 -10.08 -2.31
N ILE A 240 -30.82 -11.35 -2.05
CA ILE A 240 -30.53 -11.86 -0.72
C ILE A 240 -29.07 -11.62 -0.35
N HIS A 241 -28.13 -11.95 -1.25
CA HIS A 241 -26.70 -11.97 -0.94
C HIS A 241 -25.88 -10.90 -1.68
N GLY A 242 -26.44 -10.20 -2.66
CA GLY A 242 -25.79 -9.12 -3.43
C GLY A 242 -24.69 -9.54 -4.42
N LEU A 243 -24.10 -10.73 -4.26
CA LEU A 243 -23.00 -11.24 -5.09
C LEU A 243 -23.33 -11.41 -6.58
N VAL A 244 -22.30 -11.22 -7.42
CA VAL A 244 -22.28 -11.57 -8.85
C VAL A 244 -21.05 -12.41 -9.17
N LYS A 245 -21.05 -13.10 -10.31
CA LYS A 245 -19.94 -13.99 -10.72
C LYS A 245 -18.56 -13.31 -10.74
N THR A 246 -18.50 -12.02 -11.04
CA THR A 246 -17.26 -11.25 -11.07
C THR A 246 -16.65 -11.07 -9.67
N ASP A 247 -17.44 -11.14 -8.60
CA ASP A 247 -16.96 -10.96 -7.22
C ASP A 247 -16.04 -12.11 -6.76
N VAL A 248 -16.29 -13.31 -7.29
CA VAL A 248 -15.51 -14.53 -7.03
C VAL A 248 -14.55 -14.87 -8.18
N TYR A 249 -14.29 -13.93 -9.09
CA TYR A 249 -13.43 -14.16 -10.24
C TYR A 249 -11.95 -13.92 -9.90
N PRO A 250 -11.05 -14.91 -10.13
CA PRO A 250 -9.66 -14.86 -9.66
C PRO A 250 -8.74 -13.95 -10.49
N LYS A 251 -9.18 -13.43 -11.64
CA LYS A 251 -8.33 -12.56 -12.48
C LYS A 251 -8.09 -11.18 -11.85
N ASP A 252 -9.08 -10.64 -11.15
CA ASP A 252 -8.96 -9.34 -10.50
C ASP A 252 -8.50 -9.50 -9.04
N ARG A 253 -7.19 -9.68 -8.89
CA ARG A 253 -6.54 -9.98 -7.59
C ARG A 253 -6.45 -8.78 -6.65
N GLN A 254 -6.62 -7.57 -7.18
CA GLN A 254 -6.50 -6.32 -6.41
C GLN A 254 -7.88 -5.75 -6.00
N ASN A 255 -8.98 -6.41 -6.39
CA ASN A 255 -10.33 -5.95 -6.09
C ASN A 255 -10.69 -6.06 -4.60
N PHE A 256 -10.45 -4.99 -3.86
CA PHE A 256 -10.87 -4.91 -2.47
C PHE A 256 -12.40 -4.84 -2.32
N SER A 257 -13.11 -4.22 -3.27
CA SER A 257 -14.59 -4.12 -3.20
C SER A 257 -15.24 -5.51 -3.18
N SER A 258 -14.86 -6.38 -4.12
CA SER A 258 -15.31 -7.77 -4.14
C SER A 258 -14.82 -8.54 -2.91
N CYS A 259 -13.63 -8.25 -2.39
CA CYS A 259 -13.14 -8.81 -1.14
C CYS A 259 -14.00 -8.47 0.08
N ALA A 260 -14.41 -7.21 0.21
CA ALA A 260 -15.31 -6.84 1.30
C ALA A 260 -16.68 -7.49 1.11
N LYS A 261 -17.18 -7.49 -0.13
CA LYS A 261 -18.53 -7.96 -0.47
C LYS A 261 -18.77 -9.44 -0.16
N ILE A 262 -17.80 -10.32 -0.44
CA ILE A 262 -17.93 -11.77 -0.16
C ILE A 262 -18.02 -12.09 1.35
N SER A 263 -17.68 -11.15 2.22
CA SER A 263 -17.69 -11.31 3.67
C SER A 263 -18.83 -10.54 4.36
N THR A 264 -19.78 -10.01 3.59
CA THR A 264 -20.91 -9.23 4.14
C THR A 264 -21.85 -10.09 4.97
N ASP A 265 -22.56 -9.46 5.90
CA ASP A 265 -23.48 -10.14 6.81
C ASP A 265 -24.64 -10.81 6.06
N ASP A 266 -25.07 -10.23 4.94
CA ASP A 266 -26.04 -10.81 4.01
C ASP A 266 -25.55 -12.13 3.40
N VAL A 267 -24.30 -12.17 2.92
CA VAL A 267 -23.69 -13.38 2.37
C VAL A 267 -23.53 -14.44 3.45
N LEU A 268 -23.01 -14.06 4.63
CA LEU A 268 -22.84 -14.98 5.75
C LEU A 268 -24.18 -15.58 6.21
N SER A 269 -25.24 -14.77 6.23
CA SER A 269 -26.59 -15.22 6.59
C SER A 269 -27.15 -16.17 5.54
N ALA A 270 -26.93 -15.88 4.26
CA ALA A 270 -27.39 -16.72 3.15
C ALA A 270 -26.69 -18.10 3.11
N LEU A 271 -25.45 -18.16 3.61
CA LEU A 271 -24.66 -19.40 3.72
C LEU A 271 -25.09 -20.32 4.87
N ASN A 272 -25.81 -19.83 5.88
CA ASN A 272 -26.27 -20.68 7.00
C ASN A 272 -27.09 -21.90 6.55
N ASN A 273 -27.76 -21.79 5.40
CA ASN A 273 -28.60 -22.85 4.83
C ASN A 273 -27.87 -23.72 3.80
N ALA A 274 -26.59 -23.45 3.50
CA ALA A 274 -25.81 -24.21 2.53
C ALA A 274 -25.10 -25.39 3.20
N SER A 275 -25.21 -26.58 2.60
CA SER A 275 -24.45 -27.77 3.02
C SER A 275 -22.95 -27.53 2.89
N ASP A 276 -22.16 -28.14 3.78
CA ASP A 276 -20.69 -28.11 3.78
C ASP A 276 -20.05 -26.70 3.73
N SER A 277 -20.80 -25.69 4.15
CA SER A 277 -20.38 -24.29 4.08
C SER A 277 -19.65 -23.80 5.33
N TYR A 278 -19.68 -24.56 6.44
CA TYR A 278 -19.27 -24.08 7.76
C TYR A 278 -17.82 -23.57 7.81
N ALA A 279 -16.86 -24.32 7.25
CA ALA A 279 -15.46 -23.90 7.21
C ALA A 279 -15.27 -22.60 6.39
N THR A 280 -15.92 -22.52 5.22
CA THR A 280 -15.93 -21.30 4.40
C THR A 280 -16.56 -20.12 5.14
N GLN A 281 -17.66 -20.34 5.89
CA GLN A 281 -18.29 -19.30 6.70
C GLN A 281 -17.34 -18.77 7.80
N VAL A 282 -16.64 -19.65 8.52
CA VAL A 282 -15.65 -19.24 9.52
C VAL A 282 -14.53 -18.41 8.87
N TYR A 283 -14.05 -18.85 7.70
CA TYR A 283 -13.03 -18.13 6.94
C TYR A 283 -13.50 -16.73 6.50
N LEU A 284 -14.74 -16.60 6.03
CA LEU A 284 -15.33 -15.32 5.64
C LEU A 284 -15.65 -14.43 6.85
N ARG A 285 -16.05 -14.99 7.99
CA ARG A 285 -16.22 -14.26 9.26
C ARG A 285 -14.90 -13.71 9.78
N LEU A 286 -13.80 -14.46 9.61
CA LEU A 286 -12.45 -13.97 9.91
C LEU A 286 -12.11 -12.76 9.02
N LEU A 287 -12.34 -12.86 7.70
CA LEU A 287 -12.14 -11.75 6.77
C LEU A 287 -13.00 -10.53 7.13
N ARG A 288 -14.28 -10.73 7.47
CA ARG A 288 -15.20 -9.68 7.91
C ARG A 288 -14.71 -8.99 9.18
N SER A 289 -14.23 -9.77 10.15
CA SER A 289 -13.69 -9.24 11.41
C SER A 289 -12.45 -8.38 11.17
N ILE A 290 -11.55 -8.76 10.26
CA ILE A 290 -10.40 -7.94 9.88
C ILE A 290 -10.86 -6.58 9.30
N ILE A 291 -11.86 -6.60 8.41
CA ILE A 291 -12.39 -5.38 7.78
C ILE A 291 -13.04 -4.47 8.83
N LEU A 292 -13.87 -5.01 9.72
CA LEU A 292 -14.52 -4.25 10.79
C LEU A 292 -13.50 -3.66 11.77
N ALA A 293 -12.47 -4.43 12.13
CA ALA A 293 -11.44 -3.98 13.06
C ALA A 293 -10.62 -2.80 12.51
N TYR A 294 -10.21 -2.87 11.24
CA TYR A 294 -9.11 -2.01 10.75
C TYR A 294 -9.44 -1.14 9.53
N ILE A 295 -10.54 -1.37 8.83
CA ILE A 295 -10.87 -0.65 7.59
C ILE A 295 -12.15 0.18 7.76
N GLU A 296 -13.20 -0.43 8.29
CA GLU A 296 -14.49 0.21 8.45
C GLU A 296 -14.38 1.36 9.45
N GLN A 297 -14.60 2.62 9.03
CA GLN A 297 -14.40 3.80 9.88
C GLN A 297 -15.52 3.96 10.92
N SER A 298 -16.71 3.48 10.59
CA SER A 298 -17.91 3.58 11.43
C SER A 298 -17.89 2.62 12.65
N THR A 299 -16.99 1.64 12.67
CA THR A 299 -16.89 0.68 13.77
C THR A 299 -16.40 1.34 15.06
N SER A 300 -17.14 1.10 16.16
CA SER A 300 -16.82 1.63 17.49
C SER A 300 -15.49 1.09 18.01
N ILE A 301 -14.85 1.81 18.93
CA ILE A 301 -13.55 1.39 19.50
C ILE A 301 -13.65 0.02 20.18
N ILE A 302 -14.73 -0.24 20.92
CA ILE A 302 -14.94 -1.52 21.61
C ILE A 302 -15.11 -2.66 20.59
N ASP A 303 -15.90 -2.44 19.54
CA ASP A 303 -16.08 -3.46 18.49
C ASP A 303 -14.79 -3.70 17.72
N ARG A 304 -13.98 -2.67 17.47
CA ARG A 304 -12.65 -2.85 16.87
C ARG A 304 -11.75 -3.74 17.70
N ILE A 305 -11.72 -3.52 19.02
CA ILE A 305 -10.95 -4.35 19.95
C ILE A 305 -11.46 -5.79 19.91
N TYR A 306 -12.78 -5.99 19.97
CA TYR A 306 -13.41 -7.30 19.87
C TYR A 306 -13.02 -8.02 18.57
N HIS A 307 -13.21 -7.37 17.41
CA HIS A 307 -12.89 -7.94 16.10
C HIS A 307 -11.38 -8.17 15.89
N SER A 308 -10.53 -7.32 16.47
CA SER A 308 -9.08 -7.53 16.47
C SER A 308 -8.70 -8.77 17.27
N TRP A 309 -9.25 -8.92 18.48
CA TRP A 309 -8.97 -10.07 19.35
C TRP A 309 -9.47 -11.39 18.79
N ILE A 310 -10.71 -11.43 18.29
CA ILE A 310 -11.27 -12.66 17.72
C ILE A 310 -10.46 -13.12 16.49
N THR A 311 -10.01 -12.17 15.67
CA THR A 311 -9.13 -12.45 14.52
C THR A 311 -7.83 -13.12 14.98
N VAL A 312 -7.13 -12.52 15.95
CA VAL A 312 -5.88 -13.07 16.49
C VAL A 312 -6.10 -14.45 17.11
N PHE A 313 -7.19 -14.61 17.87
CA PHE A 313 -7.52 -15.86 18.53
C PHE A 313 -7.78 -17.00 17.53
N ILE A 314 -8.64 -16.76 16.52
CA ILE A 314 -8.93 -17.73 15.46
C ILE A 314 -7.65 -18.10 14.71
N CYS A 315 -6.84 -17.12 14.29
CA CYS A 315 -5.59 -17.40 13.59
C CYS A 315 -4.62 -18.24 14.42
N ARG A 316 -4.51 -18.00 15.74
CA ARG A 316 -3.65 -18.79 16.63
C ARG A 316 -4.17 -20.21 16.80
N LEU A 317 -5.47 -20.38 17.04
CA LEU A 317 -6.07 -21.72 17.14
C LEU A 317 -5.91 -22.50 15.84
N TRP A 318 -6.16 -21.85 14.72
CA TRP A 318 -6.02 -22.47 13.41
C TRP A 318 -4.58 -22.87 13.12
N TRP A 319 -3.62 -21.99 13.43
CA TRP A 319 -2.19 -22.30 13.33
C TRP A 319 -1.80 -23.50 14.20
N THR A 320 -2.19 -23.51 15.48
CA THR A 320 -1.90 -24.63 16.39
C THR A 320 -2.51 -25.93 15.88
N TRP A 321 -3.74 -25.91 15.38
CA TRP A 321 -4.39 -27.07 14.79
C TRP A 321 -3.61 -27.61 13.59
N LEU A 322 -3.19 -26.74 12.67
CA LEU A 322 -2.36 -27.12 11.51
C LEU A 322 -1.01 -27.76 11.90
N GLN A 323 -0.47 -27.47 13.09
CA GLN A 323 0.76 -28.08 13.59
C GLN A 323 0.54 -29.44 14.25
N LEU A 324 -0.67 -29.68 14.77
CA LEU A 324 -1.02 -30.91 15.50
C LEU A 324 -1.69 -31.97 14.63
N THR A 325 -2.17 -31.58 13.45
CA THR A 325 -2.95 -32.44 12.56
C THR A 325 -2.19 -32.71 11.27
N ASP A 326 -2.15 -33.97 10.84
CA ASP A 326 -1.68 -34.32 9.52
C ASP A 326 -2.76 -33.97 8.48
N VAL A 327 -2.61 -32.79 7.87
CA VAL A 327 -3.58 -32.27 6.90
C VAL A 327 -3.59 -33.12 5.62
N GLU A 328 -2.53 -33.88 5.34
CA GLU A 328 -2.47 -34.77 4.18
C GLU A 328 -3.44 -35.94 4.35
N GLU A 329 -3.57 -36.50 5.56
CA GLU A 329 -4.55 -37.57 5.85
C GLU A 329 -5.99 -37.10 5.63
N ILE A 330 -6.36 -35.90 6.10
CA ILE A 330 -7.71 -35.33 5.92
C ILE A 330 -8.04 -35.10 4.44
N SER A 331 -7.05 -34.76 3.62
CA SER A 331 -7.27 -34.51 2.20
C SER A 331 -7.63 -35.76 1.40
N THR A 332 -7.36 -36.96 1.93
CA THR A 332 -7.66 -38.24 1.27
C THR A 332 -9.08 -38.77 1.56
N GLU A 333 -9.78 -38.20 2.53
CA GLU A 333 -11.14 -38.60 2.91
C GLU A 333 -12.26 -37.86 2.13
N TYR A 334 -11.91 -36.88 1.28
CA TYR A 334 -12.85 -36.03 0.51
C TYR A 334 -12.58 -36.02 -0.99
#